data_AF-U2Z0Q3-F1
#
_entry.id   AF-U2Z0Q3-F1
#
_cell.length_a   1.000
_cell.length_b   1.000
_cell.length_c   1.000
_cell.angle_alpha   90.00
_cell.angle_beta   90.00
_cell.angle_gamma   90.00
#
_symmetry.space_group_name_H-M   'P 1'
#
loop_
_entity.id
_entity.type
_entity.pdbx_description
1 polymer ?
#
loop_
_entity_poly.entity_id
_entity_poly.type
_entity_poly.pdbx_seq_one_letter_code
_entity_poly.pdbx_strand_id
1 'polypeptide(L)'
;MLHFLPAPLRGVISALLLALNTLICCWPLFTVALLKLLLPFPAAQRVLRTVMHGIAEFWIGVNKFWMNLVRDTHWDVEGIQGLDMRHSYLVTSNHQSWVDILVLQYLLNRRMPLLKFFLKQELIWVPVIGLCWWALEFPFMKRYSKEFLAKHPEKRGQDLATTRKACERYKSNPVSVFNFLEGTRLTPQKHAQQNSPFQYLLKPKAGGIAFVLDAMGEQLDAIVNVTIHYPGGNPGFWDLLCGNVGEVVARFAKLDVPAEFVGHNYDQDEEYRLQFQQWVNQLWQAKDAQLAELHRQFPGRD
;
A
#
# COMPACT_ATOMS: atom_id res chain seq x y z
N MET A 1 10.98 -24.26 -6.38
CA MET A 1 10.93 -25.52 -7.19
C MET A 1 11.38 -25.33 -8.63
N LEU A 2 11.25 -24.13 -9.22
CA LEU A 2 11.71 -23.86 -10.60
C LEU A 2 13.18 -23.41 -10.70
N HIS A 3 13.96 -23.54 -9.62
CA HIS A 3 15.33 -23.04 -9.51
C HIS A 3 16.31 -23.54 -10.55
N PHE A 4 16.06 -24.74 -11.08
CA PHE A 4 16.87 -25.34 -12.13
C PHE A 4 16.70 -24.65 -13.49
N LEU A 5 15.64 -23.85 -13.69
CA LEU A 5 15.40 -23.12 -14.93
C LEU A 5 16.18 -21.79 -14.97
N PRO A 6 16.67 -21.37 -16.15
CA PRO A 6 17.28 -20.06 -16.33
C PRO A 6 16.35 -18.92 -15.88
N ALA A 7 16.93 -17.85 -15.32
CA ALA A 7 16.17 -16.72 -14.79
C ALA A 7 15.15 -16.12 -15.78
N PRO A 8 15.46 -15.90 -17.07
CA PRO A 8 14.49 -15.36 -18.02
C PRO A 8 13.26 -16.27 -18.21
N LEU A 9 13.47 -17.59 -18.22
CA LEU A 9 12.38 -18.56 -18.36
C LEU A 9 11.49 -18.58 -17.11
N ARG A 10 12.08 -18.50 -15.91
CA ARG A 10 11.32 -18.28 -14.67
C ARG A 10 10.50 -16.99 -14.75
N GLY A 11 11.10 -15.91 -15.24
CA GLY A 11 10.42 -14.63 -15.45
C GLY A 11 9.19 -14.72 -16.35
N VAL A 12 9.31 -15.39 -17.50
CA VAL A 12 8.18 -15.62 -18.42
C VAL A 12 7.09 -16.47 -17.77
N ILE A 13 7.45 -17.57 -17.10
CA ILE A 13 6.50 -18.43 -16.41
C ILE A 13 5.75 -17.63 -15.32
N SER A 14 6.46 -16.88 -14.47
CA SER A 14 5.86 -16.02 -13.44
C SER A 14 4.92 -14.98 -14.04
N ALA A 15 5.32 -14.32 -15.13
CA ALA A 15 4.50 -13.33 -15.81
C ALA A 15 3.21 -13.95 -16.36
N LEU A 16 3.30 -15.14 -16.96
CA LEU A 16 2.14 -15.89 -17.45
C LEU A 16 1.23 -16.32 -16.30
N LEU A 17 1.78 -16.84 -15.20
CA LEU A 17 1.01 -17.21 -14.02
C LEU A 17 0.28 -16.01 -13.41
N LEU A 18 0.95 -14.86 -13.29
CA LEU A 18 0.34 -13.62 -12.83
C LEU A 18 -0.77 -13.14 -13.77
N ALA A 19 -0.52 -13.17 -15.09
CA ALA A 19 -1.51 -12.75 -16.09
C ALA A 19 -2.74 -13.67 -16.08
N LEU A 20 -2.55 -14.99 -16.11
CA LEU A 20 -3.63 -15.97 -16.05
C LEU A 20 -4.41 -15.86 -14.74
N ASN A 21 -3.73 -15.76 -13.60
CA ASN A 21 -4.36 -15.55 -12.30
C ASN A 21 -5.25 -14.30 -12.31
N THR A 22 -4.76 -13.19 -12.88
CA THR A 22 -5.50 -11.94 -12.99
C THR A 22 -6.73 -12.08 -13.90
N LEU A 23 -6.57 -12.69 -15.08
CA LEU A 23 -7.65 -12.88 -16.05
C LEU A 23 -8.71 -13.86 -15.53
N ILE A 24 -8.32 -14.91 -14.80
CA ILE A 24 -9.27 -15.87 -14.22
C ILE A 24 -10.03 -15.21 -13.06
N CYS A 25 -9.35 -14.47 -12.18
CA CYS A 25 -9.98 -13.85 -11.01
C CYS A 25 -10.85 -12.63 -11.37
N CYS A 26 -10.57 -11.92 -12.48
CA CYS A 26 -11.35 -10.74 -12.83
C CYS A 26 -12.79 -11.08 -13.24
N TRP A 27 -13.04 -12.22 -13.88
CA TRP A 27 -14.40 -12.64 -14.28
C TRP A 27 -15.35 -12.80 -13.09
N PRO A 28 -15.09 -13.65 -12.09
CA PRO A 28 -15.96 -13.77 -10.92
C PRO A 28 -16.03 -12.45 -10.14
N LEU A 29 -14.93 -11.68 -10.07
CA LEU A 29 -14.95 -10.35 -9.45
C LEU A 29 -15.97 -9.43 -10.13
N PHE A 30 -15.96 -9.36 -11.46
CA PHE A 30 -16.89 -8.53 -12.23
C PHE A 30 -18.33 -9.03 -12.14
N THR A 31 -18.55 -10.35 -12.14
CA THR A 31 -19.89 -10.92 -11.88
C THR A 31 -20.42 -10.48 -10.53
N VAL A 32 -19.62 -10.60 -9.45
CA VAL A 32 -20.03 -10.18 -8.10
C VAL A 32 -20.20 -8.66 -8.02
N ALA A 33 -19.35 -7.88 -8.69
CA ALA A 33 -19.50 -6.42 -8.77
C ALA A 33 -20.80 -6.01 -9.46
N LEU A 34 -21.19 -6.70 -10.53
CA LEU A 34 -22.46 -6.48 -11.23
C LEU A 34 -23.66 -6.85 -10.33
N LEU A 35 -23.61 -8.00 -9.65
CA LEU A 35 -24.65 -8.37 -8.68
C LEU A 35 -24.78 -7.33 -7.56
N LYS A 36 -23.66 -6.80 -7.09
CA LYS A 36 -23.65 -5.73 -6.09
C LYS A 36 -24.27 -4.45 -6.64
N LEU A 37 -24.09 -4.13 -7.91
CA LEU A 37 -24.76 -2.98 -8.51
C LEU A 37 -26.29 -3.19 -8.58
N LEU A 38 -26.73 -4.41 -8.89
CA LEU A 38 -28.15 -4.77 -9.04
C LEU A 38 -28.89 -4.95 -7.72
N LEU A 39 -28.20 -5.22 -6.61
CA LEU A 39 -28.78 -5.50 -5.29
C LEU A 39 -28.40 -4.39 -4.27
N PRO A 40 -29.04 -3.21 -4.30
CA PRO A 40 -28.57 -2.02 -3.56
C PRO A 40 -28.89 -2.04 -2.05
N PHE A 41 -29.43 -3.13 -1.49
CA PHE A 41 -29.80 -3.19 -0.08
C PHE A 41 -28.62 -3.61 0.83
N PRO A 42 -28.54 -3.09 2.08
CA PRO A 42 -27.34 -3.19 2.91
C PRO A 42 -26.82 -4.61 3.18
N ALA A 43 -27.73 -5.58 3.37
CA ALA A 43 -27.35 -6.97 3.65
C ALA A 43 -26.61 -7.62 2.48
N ALA A 44 -27.15 -7.50 1.25
CA ALA A 44 -26.48 -8.00 0.05
C ALA A 44 -25.15 -7.26 -0.19
N GLN A 45 -25.13 -5.93 -0.04
CA GLN A 45 -23.90 -5.15 -0.19
C GLN A 45 -22.77 -5.63 0.71
N ARG A 46 -23.07 -5.98 1.97
CA ARG A 46 -22.09 -6.50 2.93
C ARG A 46 -21.54 -7.85 2.48
N VAL A 47 -22.41 -8.82 2.19
CA VAL A 47 -22.02 -10.16 1.74
C VAL A 47 -21.20 -10.10 0.45
N LEU A 48 -21.67 -9.35 -0.54
CA LEU A 48 -21.00 -9.23 -1.83
C LEU A 48 -19.63 -8.57 -1.69
N ARG A 49 -19.47 -7.55 -0.82
CA ARG A 49 -18.15 -6.98 -0.51
C ARG A 49 -17.21 -8.01 0.11
N THR A 50 -17.70 -8.82 1.06
CA THR A 50 -16.90 -9.92 1.64
C THR A 50 -16.44 -10.91 0.57
N VAL A 51 -17.33 -11.30 -0.35
CA VAL A 51 -16.98 -12.20 -1.46
C VAL A 51 -15.94 -11.56 -2.38
N MET A 52 -16.11 -10.28 -2.75
CA MET A 52 -15.15 -9.55 -3.60
C MET A 52 -13.76 -9.46 -2.94
N HIS A 53 -13.70 -9.16 -1.64
CA HIS A 53 -12.44 -9.17 -0.90
C HIS A 53 -11.83 -10.58 -0.85
N GLY A 54 -12.62 -11.63 -0.66
CA GLY A 54 -12.17 -13.02 -0.72
C GLY A 54 -11.56 -13.40 -2.07
N ILE A 55 -12.12 -12.91 -3.18
CA ILE A 55 -11.53 -13.09 -4.54
C ILE A 55 -10.18 -12.38 -4.63
N ALA A 56 -10.06 -11.15 -4.12
CA ALA A 56 -8.79 -10.43 -4.10
C ALA A 56 -7.74 -11.13 -3.22
N GLU A 57 -8.12 -11.62 -2.05
CA GLU A 57 -7.24 -12.39 -1.17
C GLU A 57 -6.79 -13.71 -1.80
N PHE A 58 -7.67 -14.37 -2.55
CA PHE A 58 -7.33 -15.56 -3.34
C PHE A 58 -6.32 -15.22 -4.44
N TRP A 59 -6.55 -14.14 -5.19
CA TRP A 59 -5.61 -13.65 -6.21
C TRP A 59 -4.22 -13.35 -5.61
N ILE A 60 -4.16 -12.70 -4.44
CA ILE A 60 -2.90 -12.49 -3.72
C ILE A 60 -2.28 -13.82 -3.26
N GLY A 61 -3.10 -14.78 -2.82
CA GLY A 61 -2.65 -16.12 -2.42
C GLY A 61 -1.99 -16.89 -3.58
N VAL A 62 -2.56 -16.82 -4.77
CA VAL A 62 -1.96 -17.39 -6.00
C VAL A 62 -0.68 -16.63 -6.37
N ASN A 63 -0.62 -15.31 -6.13
CA ASN A 63 0.62 -14.56 -6.34
C ASN A 63 1.75 -15.02 -5.42
N LYS A 64 1.44 -15.17 -4.13
CA LYS A 64 2.34 -15.76 -3.14
C LYS A 64 2.80 -17.16 -3.55
N PHE A 65 1.91 -17.98 -4.09
CA PHE A 65 2.25 -19.31 -4.57
C PHE A 65 3.30 -19.29 -5.69
N TRP A 66 3.12 -18.51 -6.76
CA TRP A 66 4.12 -18.49 -7.83
C TRP A 66 5.43 -17.83 -7.39
N MET A 67 5.39 -16.85 -6.47
CA MET A 67 6.61 -16.27 -5.88
C MET A 67 7.45 -17.34 -5.19
N ASN A 68 6.83 -18.18 -4.36
CA ASN A 68 7.51 -19.32 -3.71
C ASN A 68 7.98 -20.40 -4.71
N LEU A 69 7.28 -20.53 -5.84
CA LEU A 69 7.62 -21.50 -6.86
C LEU A 69 8.95 -21.13 -7.56
N VAL A 70 9.14 -19.84 -7.89
CA VAL A 70 10.31 -19.33 -8.60
C VAL A 70 11.51 -19.00 -7.72
N ARG A 71 11.25 -18.57 -6.46
CA ARG A 71 12.30 -18.40 -5.46
C ARG A 71 11.86 -18.71 -4.04
N ASP A 72 12.69 -19.50 -3.37
CA ASP A 72 12.69 -19.58 -1.91
C ASP A 72 13.39 -18.32 -1.37
N THR A 73 12.63 -17.23 -1.29
CA THR A 73 13.10 -15.95 -0.74
C THR A 73 13.21 -16.08 0.78
N HIS A 74 14.34 -15.70 1.36
CA HIS A 74 14.47 -15.60 2.81
C HIS A 74 13.65 -14.41 3.32
N TRP A 75 12.69 -14.66 4.21
CA TRP A 75 11.82 -13.64 4.80
C TRP A 75 12.17 -13.45 6.27
N ASP A 76 12.89 -12.37 6.58
CA ASP A 76 13.18 -11.99 7.96
C ASP A 76 12.13 -10.97 8.42
N VAL A 77 11.19 -11.41 9.26
CA VAL A 77 9.98 -10.65 9.59
C VAL A 77 9.75 -10.58 11.09
N GLU A 78 9.69 -9.37 11.63
CA GLU A 78 9.40 -9.12 13.05
C GLU A 78 8.24 -8.13 13.25
N GLY A 79 7.56 -8.25 14.39
CA GLY A 79 6.52 -7.31 14.83
C GLY A 79 5.18 -7.42 14.10
N ILE A 80 4.98 -8.44 13.26
CA ILE A 80 3.74 -8.64 12.49
C ILE A 80 2.58 -9.20 13.35
N GLN A 81 2.83 -9.54 14.61
CA GLN A 81 1.85 -10.07 15.53
C GLN A 81 0.79 -9.01 15.92
N GLY A 82 -0.37 -9.45 16.40
CA GLY A 82 -1.42 -8.54 16.88
C GLY A 82 -2.22 -7.81 15.77
N LEU A 83 -2.05 -8.24 14.52
CA LEU A 83 -2.90 -7.88 13.39
C LEU A 83 -4.01 -8.94 13.21
N ASP A 84 -5.19 -8.50 12.81
CA ASP A 84 -6.33 -9.37 12.52
C ASP A 84 -7.19 -8.85 11.37
N MET A 85 -8.15 -9.66 10.92
CA MET A 85 -9.08 -9.32 9.84
C MET A 85 -10.31 -8.51 10.28
N ARG A 86 -10.46 -8.22 11.57
CA ARG A 86 -11.66 -7.65 12.19
C ARG A 86 -11.57 -6.14 12.37
N HIS A 87 -10.36 -5.60 12.47
CA HIS A 87 -10.12 -4.19 12.71
C HIS A 87 -9.62 -3.46 11.46
N SER A 88 -9.83 -2.14 11.42
CA SER A 88 -9.30 -1.28 10.36
C SER A 88 -7.95 -0.71 10.75
N TYR A 89 -7.05 -0.57 9.78
CA TYR A 89 -5.68 -0.09 10.01
C TYR A 89 -5.30 1.01 9.02
N LEU A 90 -4.48 1.95 9.48
CA LEU A 90 -3.76 2.87 8.59
C LEU A 90 -2.33 2.36 8.45
N VAL A 91 -1.98 1.90 7.26
CA VAL A 91 -0.68 1.26 7.00
C VAL A 91 0.25 2.21 6.25
N THR A 92 1.49 2.31 6.69
CA THR A 92 2.52 3.11 6.03
C THR A 92 3.83 2.35 5.87
N SER A 93 4.63 2.71 4.87
CA SER A 93 5.96 2.15 4.63
C SER A 93 6.88 3.13 3.94
N ASN A 94 8.20 2.89 4.04
CA ASN A 94 9.14 3.40 3.05
C ASN A 94 8.84 2.79 1.67
N HIS A 95 9.28 3.47 0.61
CA HIS A 95 9.03 3.06 -0.77
C HIS A 95 10.32 3.07 -1.59
N GLN A 96 10.82 1.89 -1.93
CA GLN A 96 12.12 1.69 -2.56
C GLN A 96 11.99 0.94 -3.89
N SER A 97 10.97 0.09 -4.04
CA SER A 97 10.81 -0.80 -5.20
C SER A 97 9.36 -0.91 -5.66
N TRP A 98 9.16 -1.33 -6.92
CA TRP A 98 7.86 -1.84 -7.38
C TRP A 98 7.41 -3.08 -6.60
N VAL A 99 8.38 -3.85 -6.09
CA VAL A 99 8.19 -5.10 -5.37
C VAL A 99 7.57 -4.88 -3.99
N ASP A 100 7.69 -3.68 -3.40
CA ASP A 100 7.17 -3.35 -2.06
C ASP A 100 5.71 -3.74 -1.89
N ILE A 101 4.87 -3.45 -2.90
CA ILE A 101 3.43 -3.78 -2.86
C ILE A 101 3.22 -5.30 -2.80
N LEU A 102 3.97 -6.07 -3.58
CA LEU A 102 3.87 -7.53 -3.59
C LEU A 102 4.45 -8.15 -2.32
N VAL A 103 5.50 -7.56 -1.74
CA VAL A 103 6.02 -7.93 -0.41
C VAL A 103 4.96 -7.73 0.66
N LEU A 104 4.34 -6.55 0.69
CA LEU A 104 3.28 -6.24 1.67
C LEU A 104 2.08 -7.17 1.49
N GLN A 105 1.64 -7.38 0.26
CA GLN A 105 0.57 -8.34 -0.05
C GLN A 105 0.96 -9.77 0.38
N TYR A 106 2.17 -10.23 0.10
CA TYR A 106 2.66 -11.56 0.47
C TYR A 106 2.64 -11.78 1.98
N LEU A 107 3.07 -10.78 2.74
CA LEU A 107 3.21 -10.83 4.20
C LEU A 107 1.88 -10.64 4.92
N LEU A 108 1.00 -9.76 4.43
CA LEU A 108 -0.22 -9.34 5.12
C LEU A 108 -1.50 -10.01 4.65
N ASN A 109 -1.49 -10.73 3.50
CA ASN A 109 -2.69 -11.41 3.01
C ASN A 109 -3.30 -12.32 4.07
N ARG A 110 -4.60 -12.14 4.35
CA ARG A 110 -5.37 -12.85 5.38
C ARG A 110 -4.86 -12.71 6.83
N ARG A 111 -3.94 -11.76 7.09
CA ARG A 111 -3.53 -11.34 8.45
C ARG A 111 -4.10 -9.97 8.82
N MET A 112 -4.53 -9.21 7.81
CA MET A 112 -5.05 -7.86 7.89
C MET A 112 -6.07 -7.68 6.73
N PRO A 113 -7.13 -6.85 6.88
CA PRO A 113 -8.06 -6.60 5.78
C PRO A 113 -7.33 -6.10 4.54
N LEU A 114 -7.95 -6.34 3.37
CA LEU A 114 -7.36 -6.00 2.08
C LEU A 114 -6.75 -4.59 2.06
N LEU A 115 -5.47 -4.52 1.68
CA LEU A 115 -4.73 -3.27 1.52
C LEU A 115 -5.32 -2.46 0.36
N LYS A 116 -5.94 -1.32 0.68
CA LYS A 116 -6.45 -0.36 -0.28
C LYS A 116 -5.49 0.82 -0.38
N PHE A 117 -4.85 0.94 -1.52
CA PHE A 117 -3.91 2.02 -1.82
C PHE A 117 -4.63 3.19 -2.49
N PHE A 118 -4.18 4.42 -2.24
CA PHE A 118 -4.58 5.58 -3.05
C PHE A 118 -3.96 5.48 -4.44
N LEU A 119 -4.78 5.14 -5.43
CA LEU A 119 -4.38 4.99 -6.82
C LEU A 119 -4.44 6.34 -7.53
N LYS A 120 -3.53 6.55 -8.49
CA LYS A 120 -3.65 7.70 -9.40
C LYS A 120 -4.87 7.50 -10.32
N GLN A 121 -5.61 8.57 -10.61
CA GLN A 121 -6.80 8.53 -11.45
C GLN A 121 -6.55 7.84 -12.81
N GLU A 122 -5.37 8.03 -13.40
CA GLU A 122 -5.01 7.46 -14.70
C GLU A 122 -4.98 5.93 -14.69
N LEU A 123 -4.78 5.32 -13.52
CA LEU A 123 -4.71 3.86 -13.38
C LEU A 123 -6.05 3.16 -13.63
N ILE A 124 -7.17 3.90 -13.66
CA ILE A 124 -8.47 3.31 -14.02
C ILE A 124 -8.48 2.80 -15.46
N TRP A 125 -7.61 3.36 -16.33
CA TRP A 125 -7.53 3.02 -17.75
C TRP A 125 -6.58 1.85 -18.04
N VAL A 126 -5.89 1.31 -17.03
CA VAL A 126 -5.06 0.12 -17.24
C VAL A 126 -5.98 -1.07 -17.53
N PRO A 127 -5.82 -1.76 -18.68
CA PRO A 127 -6.71 -2.85 -19.06
C PRO A 127 -6.86 -3.90 -17.97
N VAL A 128 -8.09 -4.34 -17.73
CA VAL A 128 -8.50 -5.33 -16.71
C VAL A 128 -8.30 -4.86 -15.28
N ILE A 129 -7.06 -4.56 -14.87
CA ILE A 129 -6.73 -4.30 -13.46
C ILE A 129 -7.26 -2.95 -12.96
N GLY A 130 -7.35 -1.93 -13.83
CA GLY A 130 -8.00 -0.65 -13.52
C GLY A 130 -9.45 -0.83 -13.08
N LEU A 131 -10.19 -1.67 -13.82
CA LEU A 131 -11.58 -2.03 -13.50
C LEU A 131 -11.67 -2.92 -12.25
N CYS A 132 -10.70 -3.82 -12.03
CA CYS A 132 -10.66 -4.63 -10.80
C CYS A 132 -10.51 -3.76 -9.55
N TRP A 133 -9.59 -2.79 -9.57
CA TRP A 133 -9.42 -1.83 -8.48
C TRP A 133 -10.68 -0.99 -8.26
N TRP A 134 -11.32 -0.53 -9.33
CA TRP A 134 -12.60 0.19 -9.23
C TRP A 134 -13.69 -0.68 -8.60
N ALA A 135 -13.84 -1.92 -9.04
CA ALA A 135 -14.81 -2.87 -8.49
C ALA A 135 -14.56 -3.12 -6.99
N LEU A 136 -13.30 -3.28 -6.59
CA LEU A 136 -12.87 -3.43 -5.20
C LEU A 136 -12.93 -2.12 -4.39
N GLU A 137 -13.50 -1.05 -4.95
CA GLU A 137 -13.67 0.25 -4.31
C GLU A 137 -12.33 0.86 -3.84
N PHE A 138 -11.26 0.70 -4.61
CA PHE A 138 -10.01 1.41 -4.35
C PHE A 138 -10.21 2.92 -4.61
N PRO A 139 -9.62 3.78 -3.77
CA PRO A 139 -9.74 5.22 -3.95
C PRO A 139 -8.83 5.69 -5.09
N PHE A 140 -9.44 6.25 -6.13
CA PHE A 140 -8.73 6.92 -7.23
C PHE A 140 -8.63 8.41 -6.93
N MET A 141 -7.41 8.93 -6.97
CA MET A 141 -7.05 10.29 -6.59
C MET A 141 -6.53 11.04 -7.79
N LYS A 142 -7.04 12.26 -8.00
CA LYS A 142 -6.36 13.25 -8.83
C LYS A 142 -5.26 13.87 -7.98
N ARG A 143 -4.14 14.22 -8.61
CA ARG A 143 -3.07 14.96 -7.95
C ARG A 143 -2.91 16.26 -8.71
N TYR A 144 -3.43 17.34 -8.16
CA TYR A 144 -3.25 18.65 -8.74
C TYR A 144 -1.88 19.22 -8.36
N SER A 145 -1.13 19.73 -9.34
CA SER A 145 0.12 20.42 -9.06
C SER A 145 -0.15 21.79 -8.42
N LYS A 146 0.85 22.36 -7.75
CA LYS A 146 0.71 23.71 -7.14
C LYS A 146 0.40 24.76 -8.22
N GLU A 147 1.03 24.65 -9.38
CA GLU A 147 0.82 25.55 -10.52
C GLU A 147 -0.59 25.40 -11.08
N PHE A 148 -1.11 24.18 -11.14
CA PHE A 148 -2.49 23.92 -11.57
C PHE A 148 -3.51 24.49 -10.58
N LEU A 149 -3.31 24.27 -9.28
CA LEU A 149 -4.19 24.80 -8.22
C LEU A 149 -4.11 26.32 -8.05
N ALA A 150 -3.04 26.96 -8.52
CA ALA A 150 -2.95 28.42 -8.59
C ALA A 150 -3.85 28.97 -9.71
N LYS A 151 -3.97 28.25 -10.83
CA LYS A 151 -4.84 28.61 -11.96
C LYS A 151 -6.29 28.18 -11.75
N HIS A 152 -6.52 27.11 -10.98
CA HIS A 152 -7.81 26.50 -10.70
C HIS A 152 -8.06 26.37 -9.20
N PRO A 153 -8.27 27.49 -8.47
CA PRO A 153 -8.50 27.47 -7.02
C PRO A 153 -9.75 26.68 -6.63
N GLU A 154 -10.77 26.58 -7.49
CA GLU A 154 -11.99 25.78 -7.29
C GLU A 154 -11.74 24.27 -7.23
N LYS A 155 -10.57 23.82 -7.68
CA LYS A 155 -10.13 22.42 -7.63
C LYS A 155 -9.47 22.05 -6.30
N ARG A 156 -9.12 23.04 -5.46
CA ARG A 156 -8.60 22.79 -4.11
C ARG A 156 -9.67 22.10 -3.26
N GLY A 157 -9.28 21.09 -2.50
CA GLY A 157 -10.20 20.33 -1.63
C GLY A 157 -11.11 19.31 -2.34
N GLN A 158 -11.16 19.24 -3.68
CA GLN A 158 -11.93 18.20 -4.38
C GLN A 158 -11.36 16.79 -4.13
N ASP A 159 -10.04 16.70 -4.00
CA ASP A 159 -9.36 15.45 -3.63
C ASP A 159 -9.77 15.01 -2.22
N LEU A 160 -9.84 15.94 -1.26
CA LEU A 160 -10.28 15.68 0.12
C LEU A 160 -11.71 15.13 0.15
N ALA A 161 -12.64 15.77 -0.56
CA ALA A 161 -14.03 15.32 -0.63
C ALA A 161 -14.14 13.91 -1.25
N THR A 162 -13.31 13.62 -2.26
CA THR A 162 -13.24 12.29 -2.88
C THR A 162 -12.69 11.25 -1.90
N THR A 163 -11.65 11.58 -1.14
CA THR A 163 -11.10 10.73 -0.08
C THR A 163 -12.15 10.46 1.00
N ARG A 164 -12.79 11.50 1.56
CA ARG A 164 -13.85 11.34 2.58
C ARG A 164 -14.96 10.42 2.11
N LYS A 165 -15.46 10.61 0.87
CA LYS A 165 -16.49 9.75 0.27
C LYS A 165 -16.03 8.30 0.08
N ALA A 166 -14.76 8.08 -0.26
CA ALA A 166 -14.20 6.73 -0.34
C ALA A 166 -14.12 6.08 1.05
N CYS A 167 -13.66 6.82 2.04
CA CYS A 167 -13.55 6.41 3.44
C CYS A 167 -14.92 6.10 4.08
N GLU A 168 -15.96 6.86 3.75
CA GLU A 168 -17.34 6.59 4.22
C GLU A 168 -17.83 5.18 3.85
N ARG A 169 -17.44 4.67 2.68
CA ARG A 169 -17.81 3.31 2.23
C ARG A 169 -17.21 2.23 3.13
N TYR A 170 -16.08 2.54 3.76
CA TYR A 170 -15.35 1.64 4.62
C TYR A 170 -15.86 1.65 6.07
N LYS A 171 -16.74 2.59 6.46
CA LYS A 171 -17.35 2.59 7.81
C LYS A 171 -18.10 1.31 8.15
N SER A 172 -18.56 0.58 7.13
CA SER A 172 -19.34 -0.65 7.29
C SER A 172 -18.54 -1.95 7.27
N ASN A 173 -17.24 -1.91 6.96
CA ASN A 173 -16.39 -3.09 6.83
C ASN A 173 -14.93 -2.79 7.22
N PRO A 174 -14.23 -3.73 7.88
CA PRO A 174 -12.80 -3.57 8.15
C PRO A 174 -11.99 -3.34 6.86
N VAL A 175 -11.08 -2.36 6.89
CA VAL A 175 -10.22 -2.02 5.75
C VAL A 175 -8.83 -1.64 6.24
N SER A 176 -7.82 -1.89 5.41
CA SER A 176 -6.49 -1.36 5.65
C SER A 176 -6.13 -0.35 4.59
N VAL A 177 -6.10 0.92 4.96
CA VAL A 177 -5.77 2.00 4.04
C VAL A 177 -4.27 2.16 4.02
N PHE A 178 -3.65 1.98 2.86
CA PHE A 178 -2.20 1.98 2.71
C PHE A 178 -1.70 3.27 2.06
N ASN A 179 -0.64 3.86 2.63
CA ASN A 179 0.02 5.02 2.06
C ASN A 179 1.56 4.95 2.12
N PHE A 180 2.20 5.09 0.95
CA PHE A 180 3.64 5.38 0.86
C PHE A 180 3.85 6.89 1.04
N LEU A 181 4.36 7.29 2.21
CA LEU A 181 4.46 8.71 2.59
C LEU A 181 5.44 9.47 1.70
N GLU A 182 6.46 8.81 1.14
CA GLU A 182 7.37 9.41 0.16
C GLU A 182 6.64 9.82 -1.13
N GLY A 183 5.50 9.19 -1.42
CA GLY A 183 4.66 9.42 -2.59
C GLY A 183 5.29 8.99 -3.92
N THR A 184 6.52 8.49 -3.89
CA THR A 184 7.29 7.95 -5.01
C THR A 184 8.41 7.05 -4.48
N ARG A 185 8.92 6.16 -5.33
CA ARG A 185 10.06 5.31 -5.00
C ARG A 185 11.33 6.14 -4.84
N LEU A 186 12.09 5.84 -3.79
CA LEU A 186 13.42 6.36 -3.54
C LEU A 186 14.36 6.00 -4.70
N THR A 187 15.02 7.02 -5.22
CA THR A 187 16.17 6.89 -6.13
C THR A 187 17.23 7.91 -5.69
N PRO A 188 18.54 7.65 -5.93
CA PRO A 188 19.59 8.60 -5.57
C PRO A 188 19.34 10.00 -6.13
N GLN A 189 18.86 10.07 -7.36
CA GLN A 189 18.49 11.32 -8.03
C GLN A 189 17.39 12.09 -7.28
N LYS A 190 16.31 11.43 -6.88
CA LYS A 190 15.20 12.09 -6.16
C LYS A 190 15.58 12.49 -4.75
N HIS A 191 16.40 11.67 -4.10
CA HIS A 191 16.92 11.92 -2.77
C HIS A 191 17.76 13.21 -2.76
N ALA A 192 18.71 13.31 -3.70
CA ALA A 192 19.50 14.52 -3.92
C ALA A 192 18.64 15.74 -4.31
N GLN A 193 17.71 15.60 -5.26
CA GLN A 193 16.81 16.69 -5.68
C GLN A 193 15.98 17.27 -4.54
N GLN A 194 15.57 16.44 -3.59
CA GLN A 194 14.78 16.89 -2.44
C GLN A 194 15.64 17.45 -1.31
N ASN A 195 16.96 17.28 -1.35
CA ASN A 195 17.86 17.47 -0.21
C ASN A 195 17.26 16.80 1.04
N SER A 196 17.01 15.49 0.93
CA SER A 196 16.42 14.73 2.03
C SER A 196 17.34 14.75 3.25
N PRO A 197 16.87 15.10 4.45
CA PRO A 197 17.69 15.06 5.66
C PRO A 197 17.85 13.63 6.21
N PHE A 198 17.11 12.67 5.64
CA PHE A 198 17.14 11.26 6.02
C PHE A 198 18.15 10.52 5.15
N GLN A 199 18.91 9.59 5.71
CA GLN A 199 19.95 8.87 4.96
C GLN A 199 19.35 7.87 3.96
N TYR A 200 18.28 7.17 4.35
CA TYR A 200 17.71 6.04 3.59
C TYR A 200 16.29 6.28 3.09
N LEU A 201 15.77 7.50 3.23
CA LEU A 201 14.38 7.85 2.91
C LEU A 201 14.27 9.17 2.14
N LEU A 202 13.21 9.33 1.34
CA LEU A 202 12.77 10.64 0.85
C LEU A 202 11.98 11.39 1.94
N LYS A 203 11.72 12.68 1.72
CA LYS A 203 10.89 13.48 2.63
C LYS A 203 9.44 12.95 2.65
N PRO A 204 8.84 12.73 3.83
CA PRO A 204 7.47 12.25 3.92
C PRO A 204 6.47 13.35 3.53
N LYS A 205 5.35 12.94 2.96
CA LYS A 205 4.21 13.80 2.61
C LYS A 205 3.03 13.48 3.52
N ALA A 206 2.91 14.28 4.58
CA ALA A 206 1.94 14.06 5.65
C ALA A 206 0.46 14.13 5.21
N GLY A 207 0.12 14.92 4.19
CA GLY A 207 -1.28 15.18 3.82
C GLY A 207 -2.10 13.92 3.54
N GLY A 208 -1.51 12.92 2.87
CA GLY A 208 -2.26 11.71 2.50
C GLY A 208 -2.68 10.85 3.69
N ILE A 209 -1.90 10.82 4.78
CA ILE A 209 -2.30 10.11 6.01
C ILE A 209 -3.20 10.98 6.90
N ALA A 210 -2.98 12.30 6.91
CA ALA A 210 -3.82 13.24 7.64
C ALA A 210 -5.28 13.13 7.17
N PHE A 211 -5.50 12.99 5.86
CA PHE A 211 -6.84 12.79 5.30
C PHE A 211 -7.50 11.47 5.71
N VAL A 212 -6.71 10.41 5.91
CA VAL A 212 -7.28 9.14 6.41
C VAL A 212 -7.66 9.28 7.87
N LEU A 213 -6.83 9.91 8.69
CA LEU A 213 -7.12 10.15 10.10
C LEU A 213 -8.32 11.06 10.30
N ASP A 214 -8.44 12.13 9.51
CA ASP A 214 -9.61 13.01 9.49
C ASP A 214 -10.90 12.25 9.11
N ALA A 215 -10.84 11.38 8.09
CA ALA A 215 -12.03 10.69 7.59
C ALA A 215 -12.42 9.42 8.37
N MET A 216 -11.46 8.78 9.04
CA MET A 216 -11.60 7.42 9.59
C MET A 216 -10.98 7.19 10.97
N GLY A 217 -10.37 8.20 11.59
CA GLY A 217 -9.55 8.04 12.80
C GLY A 217 -10.23 7.25 13.91
N GLU A 218 -11.53 7.50 14.15
CA GLU A 218 -12.33 6.79 15.16
C GLU A 218 -12.56 5.29 14.87
N GLN A 219 -12.43 4.86 13.61
CA GLN A 219 -12.60 3.46 13.19
C GLN A 219 -11.27 2.69 13.17
N LEU A 220 -10.14 3.39 13.18
CA LEU A 220 -8.82 2.78 13.11
C LEU A 220 -8.45 2.18 14.47
N ASP A 221 -8.08 0.91 14.48
CA ASP A 221 -7.52 0.26 15.66
C ASP A 221 -6.07 0.68 15.88
N ALA A 222 -5.29 0.79 14.81
CA ALA A 222 -3.89 1.17 14.90
C ALA A 222 -3.35 1.73 13.58
N ILE A 223 -2.22 2.42 13.71
CA ILE A 223 -1.31 2.73 12.61
C ILE A 223 -0.26 1.63 12.52
N VAL A 224 -0.10 1.02 11.35
CA VAL A 224 0.91 -0.02 11.12
C VAL A 224 2.04 0.55 10.28
N ASN A 225 3.17 0.83 10.92
CA ASN A 225 4.37 1.34 10.30
C ASN A 225 5.28 0.18 9.90
N VAL A 226 5.48 -0.01 8.59
CA VAL A 226 6.29 -1.09 8.03
C VAL A 226 7.61 -0.54 7.51
N THR A 227 8.72 -1.14 7.90
CA THR A 227 10.05 -0.82 7.36
C THR A 227 10.52 -2.01 6.54
N ILE A 228 10.77 -1.78 5.25
CA ILE A 228 11.24 -2.79 4.31
C ILE A 228 12.70 -2.49 3.95
N HIS A 229 13.54 -3.50 4.03
CA HIS A 229 14.93 -3.47 3.60
C HIS A 229 15.23 -4.65 2.67
N TYR A 230 15.96 -4.39 1.60
CA TYR A 230 16.41 -5.40 0.65
C TYR A 230 17.94 -5.49 0.72
N PRO A 231 18.51 -6.48 1.42
CA PRO A 231 19.97 -6.61 1.54
C PRO A 231 20.67 -6.70 0.18
N GLY A 232 20.07 -7.42 -0.78
CA GLY A 232 20.57 -7.52 -2.17
C GLY A 232 20.34 -6.28 -3.05
N GLY A 233 19.97 -5.14 -2.46
CA GLY A 233 19.60 -3.93 -3.19
C GLY A 233 18.14 -3.92 -3.68
N ASN A 234 17.68 -2.76 -4.15
CA ASN A 234 16.27 -2.54 -4.51
C ASN A 234 15.91 -3.28 -5.81
N PRO A 235 15.09 -4.34 -5.77
CA PRO A 235 14.82 -5.16 -6.94
C PRO A 235 13.89 -4.46 -7.93
N GLY A 236 14.00 -4.75 -9.21
CA GLY A 236 12.99 -4.43 -10.22
C GLY A 236 11.81 -5.42 -10.19
N PHE A 237 10.73 -5.07 -10.90
CA PHE A 237 9.60 -6.00 -11.07
C PHE A 237 10.01 -7.28 -11.81
N TRP A 238 10.88 -7.15 -12.83
CA TRP A 238 11.40 -8.30 -13.58
C TRP A 238 12.30 -9.19 -12.72
N ASP A 239 13.08 -8.60 -11.80
CA ASP A 239 13.90 -9.36 -10.85
C ASP A 239 13.05 -10.25 -9.96
N LEU A 240 11.91 -9.74 -9.48
CA LEU A 240 10.94 -10.54 -8.75
C LEU A 240 10.40 -11.71 -9.59
N LEU A 241 9.97 -11.44 -10.82
CA LEU A 241 9.44 -12.47 -11.71
C LEU A 241 10.49 -13.55 -12.02
N CYS A 242 11.75 -13.15 -12.20
CA CYS A 242 12.88 -14.05 -12.37
C CYS A 242 13.27 -14.81 -11.10
N GLY A 243 12.77 -14.42 -9.93
CA GLY A 243 13.17 -15.00 -8.65
C GLY A 243 14.59 -14.61 -8.24
N ASN A 244 14.99 -13.36 -8.53
CA ASN A 244 16.28 -12.76 -8.16
C ASN A 244 16.20 -11.97 -6.84
N VAL A 245 15.10 -12.09 -6.10
CA VAL A 245 14.94 -11.51 -4.76
C VAL A 245 15.30 -12.57 -3.72
N GLY A 246 16.55 -12.55 -3.29
CA GLY A 246 17.10 -13.56 -2.38
C GLY A 246 16.62 -13.43 -0.94
N GLU A 247 16.48 -12.19 -0.45
CA GLU A 247 16.15 -11.89 0.92
C GLU A 247 15.32 -10.60 1.01
N VAL A 248 14.35 -10.59 1.92
CA VAL A 248 13.54 -9.43 2.28
C VAL A 248 13.47 -9.35 3.79
N VAL A 249 13.86 -8.20 4.34
CA VAL A 249 13.81 -7.91 5.77
C VAL A 249 12.67 -6.92 6.01
N ALA A 250 11.72 -7.27 6.87
CA ALA A 250 10.56 -6.45 7.18
C ALA A 250 10.37 -6.29 8.70
N ARG A 251 10.15 -5.06 9.14
CA ARG A 251 9.83 -4.73 10.53
C ARG A 251 8.47 -4.05 10.58
N PHE A 252 7.58 -4.59 11.40
CA PHE A 252 6.25 -4.05 11.61
C PHE A 252 6.19 -3.42 13.00
N ALA A 253 5.67 -2.20 13.08
CA ALA A 253 5.34 -1.55 14.34
C ALA A 253 3.86 -1.19 14.32
N LYS A 254 3.09 -1.78 15.23
CA LYS A 254 1.71 -1.40 15.52
C LYS A 254 1.75 -0.24 16.52
N LEU A 255 1.23 0.91 16.12
CA LEU A 255 1.22 2.15 16.90
C LEU A 255 -0.22 2.54 17.19
N ASP A 256 -0.47 3.07 18.38
CA ASP A 256 -1.76 3.64 18.71
C ASP A 256 -2.07 4.83 17.78
N VAL A 257 -3.36 5.02 17.48
CA VAL A 257 -3.83 6.20 16.74
C VAL A 257 -3.75 7.39 17.70
N PRO A 258 -2.94 8.43 17.41
CA PRO A 258 -2.82 9.56 18.33
C PRO A 258 -4.15 10.31 18.39
N ALA A 259 -4.75 10.37 19.58
CA ALA A 259 -6.08 10.92 19.78
C ALA A 259 -6.15 12.41 19.41
N GLU A 260 -5.05 13.14 19.60
CA GLU A 260 -4.89 14.54 19.23
C GLU A 260 -4.98 14.81 17.71
N PHE A 261 -4.93 13.78 16.87
CA PHE A 261 -5.04 13.91 15.41
C PHE A 261 -6.37 13.43 14.83
N VAL A 262 -7.27 12.91 15.67
CA VAL A 262 -8.58 12.43 15.23
C VAL A 262 -9.59 13.59 15.19
N GLY A 263 -10.32 13.74 14.08
CA GLY A 263 -11.40 14.74 13.96
C GLY A 263 -10.94 16.17 13.67
N HIS A 264 -9.65 16.40 13.40
CA HIS A 264 -9.07 17.70 13.07
C HIS A 264 -8.87 17.90 11.56
N ASN A 265 -9.10 19.13 11.08
CA ASN A 265 -8.99 19.45 9.65
C ASN A 265 -7.58 19.96 9.27
N TYR A 266 -6.80 19.09 8.64
CA TYR A 266 -5.41 19.35 8.21
C TYR A 266 -5.21 20.57 7.30
N ASP A 267 -6.20 20.92 6.49
CA ASP A 267 -6.07 22.01 5.52
C ASP A 267 -6.47 23.38 6.10
N GLN A 268 -7.21 23.41 7.22
CA GLN A 268 -7.81 24.62 7.76
C GLN A 268 -7.17 25.11 9.06
N ASP A 269 -6.35 24.28 9.70
CA ASP A 269 -5.68 24.60 10.97
C ASP A 269 -4.16 24.51 10.79
N GLU A 270 -3.49 25.67 10.80
CA GLU A 270 -2.05 25.76 10.58
C GLU A 270 -1.23 25.20 11.74
N GLU A 271 -1.71 25.37 12.97
CA GLU A 271 -1.03 24.88 14.17
C GLU A 271 -1.11 23.35 14.20
N TYR A 272 -2.30 22.79 13.99
CA TYR A 272 -2.51 21.36 13.81
C TYR A 272 -1.64 20.79 12.69
N ARG A 273 -1.61 21.45 11.53
CA ARG A 273 -0.80 21.02 10.39
C ARG A 273 0.68 20.94 10.75
N LEU A 274 1.19 21.91 11.53
CA LEU A 274 2.58 21.91 11.98
C LEU A 274 2.85 20.77 12.96
N GLN A 275 2.01 20.59 13.98
CA GLN A 275 2.13 19.51 14.96
C GLN A 275 2.09 18.14 14.28
N PHE A 276 1.16 17.94 13.35
CA PHE A 276 1.05 16.71 12.58
C PHE A 276 2.29 16.45 11.72
N GLN A 277 2.83 17.48 11.05
CA GLN A 277 4.08 17.35 10.29
C GLN A 277 5.27 16.99 11.18
N GLN A 278 5.34 17.56 12.39
CA GLN A 278 6.39 17.22 13.36
C GLN A 278 6.28 15.76 13.79
N TRP A 279 5.08 15.29 14.12
CA TRP A 279 4.83 13.88 14.46
C TRP A 279 5.21 12.93 13.32
N VAL A 280 4.81 13.23 12.08
CA VAL A 280 5.22 12.44 10.90
C VAL A 280 6.74 12.43 10.73
N ASN A 281 7.42 13.56 10.95
CA ASN A 281 8.87 13.62 10.87
C ASN A 281 9.55 12.77 11.96
N GLN A 282 9.01 12.74 13.19
CA GLN A 282 9.52 11.86 14.25
C GLN A 282 9.38 10.38 13.88
N LEU A 283 8.21 9.98 13.35
CA LEU A 283 8.00 8.63 12.81
C LEU A 283 9.03 8.29 11.73
N TRP A 284 9.36 9.26 10.88
CA TRP A 284 10.32 9.11 9.80
C TRP A 284 11.77 9.05 10.27
N GLN A 285 12.14 9.84 11.28
CA GLN A 285 13.46 9.76 11.93
C GLN A 285 13.68 8.39 12.57
N ALA A 286 12.67 7.87 13.29
CA ALA A 286 12.74 6.53 13.87
C ALA A 286 12.88 5.45 12.79
N LYS A 287 12.17 5.58 11.67
CA LYS A 287 12.29 4.67 10.52
C LYS A 287 13.68 4.73 9.88
N ASP A 288 14.24 5.92 9.70
CA ASP A 288 15.57 6.10 9.10
C ASP A 288 16.65 5.46 9.98
N ALA A 289 16.56 5.66 11.31
CA ALA A 289 17.44 5.01 12.27
C ALA A 289 17.29 3.47 12.26
N GLN A 290 16.05 2.96 12.16
CA GLN A 290 15.81 1.53 12.01
C GLN A 290 16.40 1.00 10.70
N LEU A 291 16.26 1.71 9.58
CA LEU A 291 16.90 1.33 8.31
C LEU A 291 18.42 1.32 8.42
N ALA A 292 19.02 2.29 9.12
CA ALA A 292 20.45 2.30 9.36
C ALA A 292 20.90 1.02 10.10
N GLU A 293 20.13 0.59 11.11
CA GLU A 293 20.42 -0.66 11.81
C GLU A 293 20.26 -1.88 10.91
N LEU A 294 19.19 -1.95 10.13
CA LEU A 294 18.97 -3.07 9.20
C LEU A 294 20.08 -3.17 8.14
N HIS A 295 20.62 -2.05 7.66
CA HIS A 295 21.78 -2.06 6.75
C HIS A 295 23.05 -2.61 7.43
N ARG A 296 23.20 -2.43 8.75
CA ARG A 296 24.33 -3.00 9.52
C ARG A 296 24.14 -4.49 9.79
N GLN A 297 22.94 -4.90 10.21
CA GLN A 297 22.63 -6.29 10.56
C GLN A 297 22.52 -7.21 9.34
N PHE A 298 21.95 -6.68 8.26
CA PHE A 298 21.72 -7.40 7.00
C PHE A 298 22.47 -6.69 5.86
N PRO A 299 23.81 -6.75 5.85
CA PRO A 299 24.60 -6.19 4.77
C PRO A 299 24.30 -6.95 3.47
N GLY A 300 24.44 -6.26 2.33
CA GLY A 300 24.36 -6.92 1.03
C GLY A 300 25.39 -8.03 0.94
N ARG A 301 24.95 -9.21 0.53
CA ARG A 301 25.86 -10.32 0.20
C ARG A 301 26.32 -10.09 -1.24
N ASP A 302 27.63 -9.89 -1.41
CA ASP A 302 28.30 -9.83 -2.72
C ASP A 302 28.05 -11.10 -3.56
#